data_AF-A0A7S0EFC3-F1
#
_entry.id   AF-A0A7S0EFC3-F1
#
_cell.length_a   1.000
_cell.length_b   1.000
_cell.length_c   1.000
_cell.angle_alpha   90.00
_cell.angle_beta   90.00
_cell.angle_gamma   90.00
#
_symmetry.space_group_name_H-M   'P 1'
#
loop_
_entity.id
_entity.type
_entity.pdbx_description
1 polymer ?
#
loop_
_entity_poly.entity_id
_entity_poly.type
_entity_poly.pdbx_seq_one_letter_code
_entity_poly.pdbx_strand_id
1 'polypeptide(L)'
;CYIYVLAPLRCVELLGCCGCTVLLGAVEAVVSLLHCERLRLHCATRALRLHNCLDTSLALCIATPPLLWGDNHRLTLAPLHSAYAGLAAHLATAGLSPHLEHNYWS
;
A
#
# COMPACT_ATOMS: atom_id res chain seq x y z
N CYS A 1 -7.51 9.22 11.79
CA CYS A 1 -8.76 8.70 11.19
C CYS A 1 -8.56 7.24 10.74
N TYR A 2 -9.63 6.49 10.48
CA TYR A 2 -9.54 5.11 9.97
C TYR A 2 -10.35 4.96 8.68
N ILE A 3 -9.73 4.39 7.64
CA ILE A 3 -10.34 4.20 6.32
C ILE A 3 -10.15 2.73 5.92
N TYR A 4 -11.25 2.05 5.63
CA TYR A 4 -11.25 0.65 5.23
C TYR A 4 -11.96 0.51 3.88
N VAL A 5 -11.23 0.09 2.85
CA VAL A 5 -11.78 -0.16 1.51
C VAL A 5 -11.56 -1.62 1.16
N LEU A 6 -12.50 -2.48 1.57
CA LEU A 6 -12.44 -3.94 1.42
C LEU A 6 -13.05 -4.39 0.10
N ALA A 7 -12.52 -3.88 -1.01
CA ALA A 7 -12.97 -4.19 -2.37
C ALA A 7 -11.76 -4.30 -3.31
N PRO A 8 -11.88 -4.95 -4.47
CA PRO A 8 -10.86 -4.85 -5.51
C PRO A 8 -10.83 -3.42 -6.06
N LEU A 9 -9.64 -2.86 -6.19
CA LEU A 9 -9.42 -1.49 -6.64
C LEU A 9 -8.49 -1.49 -7.85
N ARG A 10 -8.64 -0.51 -8.73
CA ARG A 10 -7.73 -0.38 -9.88
C ARG A 10 -6.52 0.49 -9.54
N CYS A 11 -6.77 1.70 -9.05
CA CYS A 11 -5.76 2.66 -8.62
C CYS A 11 -6.23 3.37 -7.35
N VAL A 12 -5.29 3.79 -6.51
CA VAL A 12 -5.58 4.59 -5.31
C VAL A 12 -4.56 5.70 -5.15
N GLU A 13 -5.03 6.90 -4.81
CA GLU A 13 -4.19 8.03 -4.46
C GLU A 13 -4.56 8.56 -3.07
N LEU A 14 -3.56 8.67 -2.20
CA LEU A 14 -3.65 9.27 -0.88
C LEU A 14 -2.85 10.58 -0.92
N LEU A 15 -3.58 11.70 -0.90
CA LEU A 15 -3.02 13.04 -1.02
C LEU A 15 -3.25 13.81 0.28
N GLY A 16 -2.21 14.38 0.88
CA GLY A 16 -2.34 15.26 2.04
C GLY A 16 -2.90 14.57 3.30
N CYS A 17 -2.84 13.25 3.38
CA CYS A 17 -3.41 12.50 4.49
C CYS A 17 -2.47 12.59 5.71
N CYS A 18 -2.99 13.06 6.85
CA CYS A 18 -2.23 13.20 8.10
C CYS A 18 -2.87 12.42 9.25
N GLY A 19 -2.10 11.56 9.94
CA GLY A 19 -2.55 10.87 11.16
C GLY A 19 -3.69 9.87 10.93
N CYS A 20 -3.64 9.13 9.81
CA CYS A 20 -4.67 8.18 9.43
C CYS A 20 -4.12 6.75 9.23
N THR A 21 -4.98 5.76 9.47
CA THR A 21 -4.73 4.36 9.16
C THR A 21 -5.65 3.94 8.02
N VAL A 22 -5.08 3.39 6.96
CA VAL A 22 -5.76 3.02 5.73
C VAL A 22 -5.50 1.55 5.44
N LEU A 23 -6.57 0.77 5.34
CA LEU A 23 -6.53 -0.61 4.84
C LEU A 23 -7.22 -0.65 3.48
N LEU A 24 -6.47 -1.03 2.46
CA LEU A 24 -6.96 -1.21 1.11
C LEU A 24 -7.07 -2.70 0.79
N GLY A 25 -8.07 -3.04 -0.02
CA GLY A 25 -8.08 -4.30 -0.73
C GLY A 25 -6.99 -4.37 -1.79
N ALA A 26 -7.03 -5.43 -2.60
CA ALA A 26 -6.03 -5.60 -3.64
C ALA A 26 -6.19 -4.51 -4.71
N VAL A 27 -5.08 -3.84 -5.03
CA VAL A 27 -5.00 -2.76 -6.02
C VAL A 27 -4.29 -3.27 -7.26
N GLU A 28 -4.98 -3.29 -8.39
CA GLU A 28 -4.49 -3.91 -9.63
C GLU A 28 -3.27 -3.20 -10.22
N ALA A 29 -3.23 -1.86 -10.16
CA ALA A 29 -2.21 -1.08 -10.86
C ALA A 29 -1.26 -0.36 -9.90
N VAL A 30 -1.73 0.69 -9.22
CA VAL A 30 -0.82 1.55 -8.44
C VAL A 30 -1.50 2.18 -7.24
N VAL A 31 -0.73 2.25 -6.15
CA VAL A 31 -1.05 3.10 -4.99
C VAL A 31 -0.04 4.25 -4.94
N SER A 32 -0.54 5.48 -4.85
CA SER A 32 0.31 6.68 -4.76
C SER A 32 0.07 7.39 -3.44
N LEU A 33 1.15 7.70 -2.73
CA LEU A 33 1.14 8.50 -1.51
C LEU A 33 1.87 9.80 -1.78
N LEU A 34 1.16 10.92 -1.66
CA LEU A 34 1.66 12.24 -1.99
C LEU A 34 1.43 13.18 -0.81
N HIS A 35 2.49 13.75 -0.24
CA HIS A 35 2.41 14.73 0.85
C HIS A 35 1.68 14.19 2.10
N CYS A 36 1.96 12.94 2.48
CA CYS A 36 1.30 12.27 3.61
C CYS A 36 2.20 12.24 4.86
N GLU A 37 1.61 12.36 6.03
CA GLU A 37 2.34 12.37 7.31
C GLU A 37 1.70 11.45 8.34
N ARG A 38 2.50 10.71 9.11
CA ARG A 38 2.00 9.81 10.18
C ARG A 38 0.93 8.84 9.67
N LEU A 39 1.07 8.38 8.43
CA LEU A 39 0.13 7.48 7.78
C LEU A 39 0.51 6.02 8.09
N ARG A 40 -0.49 5.18 8.35
CA ARG A 40 -0.32 3.72 8.37
C ARG A 40 -1.10 3.10 7.23
N LEU A 41 -0.42 2.55 6.24
CA LEU A 41 -1.05 1.94 5.06
C LEU A 41 -0.84 0.43 5.08
N HIS A 42 -1.92 -0.31 4.86
CA HIS A 42 -1.91 -1.74 4.62
C HIS A 42 -2.50 -1.99 3.23
N CYS A 43 -1.72 -2.48 2.28
CA CYS A 43 -2.24 -2.76 0.94
C CYS A 43 -1.44 -3.84 0.20
N ALA A 44 -2.15 -4.53 -0.69
CA ALA A 44 -1.54 -5.32 -1.76
C ALA A 44 -1.71 -4.54 -3.06
N THR A 45 -0.63 -4.30 -3.80
CA THR A 45 -0.69 -3.53 -5.05
C THR A 45 0.35 -4.03 -6.05
N ARG A 46 0.17 -3.78 -7.35
CA ARG A 46 1.23 -4.07 -8.32
C ARG A 46 2.42 -3.14 -8.15
N ALA A 47 2.17 -1.84 -8.05
CA ALA A 47 3.19 -0.81 -7.82
C ALA A 47 2.81 0.15 -6.70
N LEU A 48 3.83 0.72 -6.04
CA LEU A 48 3.70 1.74 -5.01
C LEU A 48 4.59 2.93 -5.36
N ARG A 49 4.06 4.15 -5.23
CA ARG A 49 4.79 5.40 -5.43
C ARG A 49 4.65 6.31 -4.21
N LEU A 50 5.77 6.81 -3.71
CA LEU A 50 5.85 7.66 -2.52
C LEU A 50 6.52 8.99 -2.87
N HIS A 51 5.88 10.09 -2.50
CA HIS A 51 6.42 11.44 -2.64
C HIS A 51 6.16 12.28 -1.40
N ASN A 52 7.22 12.91 -0.89
CA ASN A 52 7.16 13.84 0.24
C ASN A 52 6.39 13.27 1.45
N CYS A 53 6.72 12.05 1.89
CA CYS A 53 6.05 11.38 3.00
C CYS A 53 6.90 11.33 4.28
N LEU A 54 6.26 11.57 5.43
CA LEU A 54 6.93 11.66 6.75
C LEU A 54 6.31 10.68 7.75
N ASP A 55 7.14 10.02 8.56
CA ASP A 55 6.70 9.17 9.69
C ASP A 55 5.64 8.13 9.30
N THR A 56 5.79 7.55 8.11
CA THR A 56 4.76 6.72 7.49
C THR A 56 5.17 5.24 7.50
N SER A 57 4.27 4.38 7.97
CA SER A 57 4.47 2.94 8.03
C SER A 57 3.62 2.22 6.99
N LEU A 58 4.25 1.38 6.17
CA LEU A 58 3.64 0.71 5.03
C LEU A 58 3.78 -0.81 5.19
N ALA A 59 2.66 -1.51 5.35
CA ALA A 59 2.58 -2.96 5.29
C ALA A 59 2.14 -3.37 3.88
N LEU A 60 3.05 -4.02 3.13
CA LEU A 60 2.98 -4.11 1.68
C LEU A 60 3.07 -5.54 1.17
N CYS A 61 2.28 -5.83 0.14
CA CYS A 61 2.47 -6.96 -0.76
C CYS A 61 2.54 -6.39 -2.18
N ILE A 62 3.75 -6.24 -2.73
CA ILE A 62 3.96 -5.51 -3.99
C ILE A 62 4.73 -6.29 -5.04
N ALA A 63 4.25 -6.24 -6.29
CA ALA A 63 4.83 -7.00 -7.39
C ALA A 63 6.07 -6.34 -8.02
N THR A 64 6.33 -5.08 -7.68
CA THR A 64 7.53 -4.33 -8.10
C THR A 64 8.10 -3.57 -6.90
N PRO A 65 9.42 -3.28 -6.86
CA PRO A 65 10.01 -2.44 -5.84
C PRO A 65 9.28 -1.09 -5.70
N PRO A 66 9.16 -0.54 -4.48
CA PRO A 66 8.47 0.72 -4.26
C PRO A 66 9.30 1.88 -4.83
N LEU A 67 8.64 2.80 -5.54
CA LEU A 67 9.29 3.99 -6.07
C LEU A 67 9.21 5.13 -5.05
N LEU A 68 10.35 5.55 -4.51
CA LEU A 68 10.46 6.68 -3.61
C LEU A 68 11.15 7.84 -4.31
N TRP A 69 10.56 9.02 -4.26
CA TRP A 69 11.14 10.24 -4.83
C TRP A 69 10.73 11.47 -4.01
N GLY A 70 11.45 12.59 -4.15
CA GLY A 70 11.29 13.74 -3.26
C GLY A 70 11.80 13.47 -1.85
N ASP A 71 11.27 14.20 -0.86
CA ASP A 71 11.77 14.22 0.50
C ASP A 71 10.99 13.26 1.42
N ASN A 72 11.50 12.04 1.59
CA ASN A 72 10.84 11.02 2.40
C ASN A 72 11.67 10.71 3.65
N HIS A 73 11.06 10.80 4.83
CA HIS A 73 11.75 10.61 6.11
C HIS A 73 10.99 9.67 7.03
N ARG A 74 11.75 8.84 7.76
CA ARG A 74 11.21 7.92 8.78
C ARG A 74 10.12 7.01 8.21
N LEU A 75 10.38 6.47 7.02
CA LEU A 75 9.52 5.45 6.41
C LEU A 75 9.84 4.08 6.98
N THR A 76 8.80 3.31 7.27
CA THR A 76 8.93 1.89 7.65
C THR A 76 8.21 1.05 6.62
N LEU A 77 8.93 0.13 5.98
CA LEU A 77 8.37 -0.87 5.07
C LEU A 77 8.34 -2.22 5.77
N ALA A 78 7.22 -2.91 5.69
CA ALA A 78 7.03 -4.22 6.28
C ALA A 78 6.22 -5.13 5.35
N PRO A 79 6.33 -6.46 5.48
CA PRO A 79 5.44 -7.38 4.79
C PRO A 79 3.97 -7.13 5.18
N LEU A 80 3.05 -7.34 4.24
CA LEU A 80 1.62 -7.32 4.53
C LEU A 80 1.28 -8.42 5.55
N HIS A 81 0.87 -8.00 6.75
CA HIS A 81 0.53 -8.88 7.87
C HIS A 81 -0.95 -8.80 8.27
N SER A 82 -1.76 -8.10 7.46
CA SER A 82 -3.21 -7.96 7.64
C SER A 82 -3.95 -8.83 6.63
N ALA A 83 -4.92 -9.62 7.12
CA ALA A 83 -5.81 -10.42 6.29
C ALA A 83 -7.28 -10.14 6.64
N TYR A 84 -8.15 -10.24 5.63
CA TYR A 84 -9.61 -10.20 5.78
C TYR A 84 -10.23 -11.24 4.84
N ALA A 85 -11.49 -11.63 5.11
CA ALA A 85 -12.13 -12.77 4.45
C ALA A 85 -12.11 -12.72 2.90
N GLY A 86 -12.22 -11.53 2.31
CA GLY A 86 -12.22 -11.33 0.85
C GLY A 86 -10.83 -11.13 0.21
N LEU A 87 -9.75 -11.09 0.98
CA LEU A 87 -8.43 -10.70 0.47
C LEU A 87 -7.93 -11.64 -0.65
N ALA A 88 -8.07 -12.95 -0.47
CA ALA A 88 -7.63 -13.93 -1.46
C ALA A 88 -8.36 -13.77 -2.81
N ALA A 89 -9.68 -13.55 -2.77
CA ALA A 89 -10.46 -13.29 -3.97
C ALA A 89 -10.05 -11.98 -4.65
N HIS A 90 -9.83 -10.91 -3.88
CA HIS A 90 -9.41 -9.63 -4.44
C HIS A 90 -8.00 -9.70 -5.05
N LEU A 91 -7.06 -10.42 -4.42
CA LEU A 91 -5.73 -10.66 -4.98
C LEU A 91 -5.81 -11.38 -6.33
N ALA A 92 -6.67 -12.41 -6.43
CA ALA A 92 -6.90 -13.12 -7.67
C ALA A 92 -7.49 -12.20 -8.76
N THR A 93 -8.47 -11.36 -8.40
CA THR A 93 -9.04 -10.36 -9.33
C THR A 93 -8.01 -9.33 -9.79
N ALA A 94 -7.12 -8.89 -8.90
CA ALA A 94 -6.06 -7.93 -9.22
C ALA A 94 -4.87 -8.56 -9.97
N GLY A 95 -4.83 -9.89 -10.12
CA GLY A 95 -3.69 -10.61 -10.67
C GLY A 95 -2.42 -10.42 -9.85
N LEU A 96 -2.55 -10.44 -8.52
CA LEU A 96 -1.44 -10.32 -7.58
C LEU A 96 -1.17 -11.66 -6.91
N SER A 97 0.11 -12.02 -6.83
CA SER A 97 0.57 -13.23 -6.16
C SER A 97 1.12 -12.87 -4.77
N PRO A 98 0.62 -13.46 -3.68
CA PRO A 98 1.16 -13.26 -2.34
C PRO A 98 2.44 -14.06 -2.08
N HIS A 99 2.91 -14.87 -3.05
CA HIS A 99 4.13 -15.66 -2.91
C HIS A 99 5.37 -14.76 -2.79
N LEU A 100 6.30 -15.17 -1.92
CA LEU A 100 7.48 -14.38 -1.58
C LEU A 100 8.34 -14.00 -2.79
N GLU A 101 8.44 -14.89 -3.78
CA GLU A 101 9.20 -14.67 -5.03
C GLU A 101 8.69 -13.47 -5.85
N HIS A 102 7.45 -13.04 -5.61
CA HIS A 102 6.78 -11.96 -6.32
C HIS A 102 6.43 -10.79 -5.40
N ASN A 103 7.00 -10.74 -4.19
CA ASN A 103 6.72 -9.70 -3.19
C ASN A 103 7.97 -8.88 -2.84
N TYR A 104 8.09 -7.70 -3.46
CA TYR A 104 9.24 -6.79 -3.38
C TYR A 104 9.01 -5.65 -2.39
N TRP A 105 8.46 -5.95 -1.21
CA TRP A 105 8.20 -4.95 -0.17
C TRP A 105 9.48 -4.34 0.43
N SER A 106 10.63 -5.01 0.31
CA SER A 106 11.96 -4.61 0.79
C SER A 106 12.94 -4.36 -0.34
#